data_AF-A0A9P9EVC5-F1
#
_entry.id   AF-A0A9P9EVC5-F1
#
_cell.length_a   1.000
_cell.length_b   1.000
_cell.length_c   1.000
_cell.angle_alpha   90.00
_cell.angle_beta   90.00
_cell.angle_gamma   90.00
#
_symmetry.space_group_name_H-M   'P 1'
#
loop_
_entity.id
_entity.type
_entity.pdbx_description
1 polymer ?
#
loop_
_entity_poly.entity_id
_entity_poly.type
_entity_poly.pdbx_seq_one_letter_code
_entity_poly.pdbx_strand_id
1 'polypeptide(L)'
;MSVGVGVGDFIKILELVTQARKRFVDAPSQYNGISNDLRNFSNIVQDIDVLLSGCEPGPEQRANLQSIRDDSSSLLSDLLERLDKDREIGVRSTSTTQCVKKAWKRFNWGLDDVQDFRSRISLNLALLNTIEGQLSRY
;
A
#
# COMPACT_ATOMS: atom_id res chain seq x y z
N MET A 1 2.43 -23.73 -11.52
CA MET A 1 3.06 -23.97 -10.20
C MET A 1 2.24 -23.18 -9.20
N SER A 2 1.51 -23.84 -8.29
CA SER A 2 0.74 -23.15 -7.25
C SER A 2 1.69 -22.74 -6.14
N VAL A 3 2.21 -21.52 -6.21
CA VAL A 3 2.78 -20.86 -5.04
C VAL A 3 1.58 -20.48 -4.19
N GLY A 4 1.28 -21.30 -3.18
CA GLY A 4 0.15 -21.08 -2.29
C GLY A 4 0.31 -19.75 -1.59
N VAL A 5 -0.73 -18.91 -1.64
CA VAL A 5 -0.81 -17.69 -0.82
C VAL A 5 -0.75 -18.10 0.65
N GLY A 6 0.23 -17.57 1.36
CA GLY A 6 0.43 -17.78 2.79
C GLY A 6 0.47 -16.45 3.57
N VAL A 7 0.39 -16.56 4.90
CA VAL A 7 0.51 -15.44 5.86
C VAL A 7 1.72 -14.53 5.53
N GLY A 8 2.84 -15.13 5.09
CA GLY A 8 4.06 -14.41 4.67
C GLY A 8 3.88 -13.40 3.52
N ASP A 9 2.88 -13.60 2.66
CA ASP A 9 2.65 -12.72 1.51
C ASP A 9 1.97 -11.41 1.92
N PHE A 10 1.09 -11.45 2.92
CA PHE A 10 0.43 -10.26 3.48
C PHE A 10 1.37 -9.46 4.37
N ILE A 11 2.29 -10.13 5.08
CA ILE A 11 3.38 -9.45 5.80
C ILE A 11 4.19 -8.56 4.85
N LYS A 12 4.54 -9.05 3.64
CA LYS A 12 5.29 -8.25 2.66
C LYS A 12 4.51 -7.02 2.20
N ILE A 13 3.20 -7.16 1.98
CA ILE A 13 2.33 -6.01 1.65
C ILE A 13 2.30 -5.01 2.80
N LEU A 14 2.21 -5.49 4.04
CA LEU A 14 2.21 -4.65 5.24
C LEU A 14 3.53 -3.89 5.42
N GLU A 15 4.67 -4.50 5.07
CA GLU A 15 5.96 -3.82 5.02
C GLU A 15 5.97 -2.70 3.98
N LEU A 16 5.50 -2.96 2.76
CA LEU A 16 5.43 -1.97 1.69
C LEU A 16 4.54 -0.78 2.08
N VAL A 17 3.35 -1.05 2.62
CA VAL A 17 2.43 0.02 3.03
C VAL A 17 3.00 0.81 4.21
N THR A 18 3.70 0.17 5.14
CA THR A 18 4.37 0.84 6.25
C THR A 18 5.49 1.74 5.76
N GLN A 19 6.26 1.28 4.76
CA GLN A 19 7.28 2.11 4.12
C GLN A 19 6.67 3.31 3.41
N ALA A 20 5.58 3.11 2.65
CA ALA A 20 4.85 4.19 2.00
C ALA A 20 4.36 5.21 3.04
N ARG A 21 3.68 4.76 4.12
CA ARG A 21 3.22 5.63 5.21
C ARG A 21 4.34 6.47 5.81
N LYS A 22 5.51 5.88 6.05
CA LYS A 22 6.69 6.62 6.56
C LYS A 22 7.15 7.71 5.59
N ARG A 23 7.09 7.48 4.27
CA ARG A 23 7.42 8.50 3.27
C ARG A 23 6.41 9.64 3.27
N PHE A 24 5.13 9.34 3.50
CA PHE A 24 4.06 10.34 3.56
C PHE A 24 4.00 11.17 4.86
N VAL A 25 4.77 10.85 5.91
CA VAL A 25 4.79 11.61 7.17
C VAL A 25 5.16 13.09 6.95
N ASP A 26 6.11 13.35 6.05
CA ASP A 26 6.53 14.71 5.70
C ASP A 26 5.80 15.27 4.47
N ALA A 27 4.75 14.58 3.98
CA ALA A 27 4.01 15.01 2.81
C ALA A 27 3.17 16.26 3.08
N PRO A 28 2.99 17.13 2.07
CA PRO A 28 2.01 18.22 2.14
C PRO A 28 0.60 17.71 2.47
N SER A 29 -0.19 18.54 3.15
CA SER A 29 -1.56 18.19 3.60
C SER A 29 -2.51 17.78 2.47
N GLN A 30 -2.23 18.18 1.22
CA GLN A 30 -2.99 17.75 0.04
C GLN A 30 -2.97 16.21 -0.16
N TYR A 31 -1.94 15.52 0.35
CA TYR A 31 -1.81 14.06 0.27
C TYR A 31 -2.37 13.33 1.50
N ASN A 32 -3.05 14.03 2.41
CA ASN A 32 -3.61 13.42 3.62
C ASN A 32 -4.66 12.35 3.29
N GLY A 33 -5.38 12.49 2.16
CA GLY A 33 -6.28 11.45 1.65
C GLY A 33 -5.55 10.13 1.39
N ILE A 34 -4.44 10.17 0.65
CA ILE A 34 -3.60 8.99 0.38
C ILE A 34 -3.03 8.42 1.68
N SER A 35 -2.60 9.28 2.60
CA SER A 35 -2.08 8.84 3.91
C SER A 35 -3.13 8.07 4.71
N ASN A 36 -4.39 8.51 4.64
CA ASN A 36 -5.51 7.84 5.27
C ASN A 36 -5.86 6.52 4.56
N ASP A 37 -5.86 6.51 3.22
CA ASP A 37 -6.10 5.31 2.42
C ASP A 37 -5.04 4.23 2.70
N LEU A 38 -3.75 4.61 2.78
CA LEU A 38 -2.64 3.72 3.17
C LEU A 38 -2.77 3.20 4.60
N ARG A 39 -3.29 4.02 5.53
CA ARG A 39 -3.55 3.59 6.90
C ARG A 39 -4.66 2.55 6.95
N ASN A 40 -5.78 2.81 6.26
CA ASN A 40 -6.89 1.88 6.20
C ASN A 40 -6.46 0.56 5.56
N PHE A 41 -5.67 0.64 4.50
CA PHE A 41 -5.11 -0.50 3.81
C PHE A 41 -4.23 -1.36 4.72
N SER A 42 -3.36 -0.72 5.51
CA SER A 42 -2.54 -1.40 6.52
C SER A 42 -3.36 -2.17 7.54
N ASN A 43 -4.50 -1.61 7.98
CA ASN A 43 -5.33 -2.24 8.99
C ASN A 43 -6.00 -3.51 8.42
N ILE A 44 -6.65 -3.41 7.26
CA ILE A 44 -7.36 -4.55 6.66
C ILE A 44 -6.40 -5.68 6.28
N VAL A 45 -5.21 -5.35 5.77
CA VAL A 45 -4.18 -6.36 5.49
C VAL A 45 -3.75 -7.08 6.77
N GLN A 46 -3.65 -6.36 7.88
CA GLN A 46 -3.34 -6.95 9.19
C GLN A 46 -4.47 -7.83 9.71
N ASP A 47 -5.73 -7.40 9.53
CA ASP A 47 -6.89 -8.19 9.93
C ASP A 47 -6.99 -9.50 9.12
N ILE A 48 -6.72 -9.45 7.81
CA ILE A 48 -6.64 -10.64 6.95
C ILE A 48 -5.50 -11.56 7.40
N ASP A 49 -4.32 -11.03 7.75
CA ASP A 49 -3.19 -11.83 8.25
C ASP A 49 -3.54 -12.60 9.53
N VAL A 50 -4.26 -11.94 10.46
CA VAL A 50 -4.78 -12.57 11.69
C VAL A 50 -5.80 -13.66 11.36
N LEU A 51 -6.73 -13.41 10.44
CA LEU A 51 -7.73 -14.39 10.02
C LEU A 51 -7.10 -15.61 9.34
N LEU A 52 -6.12 -15.40 8.46
CA LEU A 52 -5.37 -16.47 7.79
C LEU A 52 -4.50 -17.29 8.74
N SER A 53 -4.10 -16.72 9.87
CA SER A 53 -3.39 -17.45 10.92
C SER A 53 -4.30 -18.42 11.69
N GLY A 54 -5.62 -18.16 11.71
CA GLY A 54 -6.61 -18.98 12.40
C GLY A 54 -7.42 -19.91 11.48
N CYS A 55 -7.48 -19.64 10.17
CA CYS A 55 -8.30 -20.37 9.22
C CYS A 55 -7.60 -20.51 7.85
N GLU A 56 -7.56 -21.72 7.29
CA GLU A 56 -7.01 -21.92 5.96
C GLU A 56 -8.08 -21.58 4.88
N PRO A 57 -7.83 -20.61 4.00
CA PRO A 57 -8.79 -20.22 2.97
C PRO A 57 -8.96 -21.33 1.92
N GLY A 58 -10.20 -21.47 1.42
CA GLY A 58 -10.53 -22.36 0.32
C GLY A 58 -9.84 -21.95 -0.99
N PRO A 59 -9.85 -22.83 -2.02
CA PRO A 59 -9.11 -22.62 -3.27
C PRO A 59 -9.53 -21.36 -4.04
N GLU A 60 -10.82 -21.01 -4.06
CA GLU A 60 -11.31 -19.79 -4.70
C GLU A 60 -10.88 -18.53 -3.94
N GLN A 61 -10.95 -18.56 -2.61
CA GLN A 61 -10.49 -17.46 -1.75
C GLN A 61 -8.98 -17.25 -1.91
N ARG A 62 -8.21 -18.33 -2.01
CA ARG A 62 -6.77 -18.27 -2.29
C ARG A 62 -6.46 -17.62 -3.63
N ALA A 63 -7.19 -17.98 -4.69
CA ALA A 63 -6.99 -17.37 -6.00
C ALA A 63 -7.28 -15.86 -5.97
N ASN A 64 -8.36 -15.45 -5.30
CA ASN A 64 -8.70 -14.03 -5.15
C ASN A 64 -7.66 -13.28 -4.29
N LEU A 65 -7.26 -13.86 -3.15
CA LEU A 65 -6.20 -13.31 -2.29
C LEU A 65 -4.89 -13.15 -3.07
N GLN A 66 -4.58 -14.08 -3.98
CA GLN A 66 -3.38 -14.01 -4.82
C GLN A 66 -3.43 -12.82 -5.78
N SER A 67 -4.55 -12.68 -6.51
CA SER A 67 -4.72 -11.55 -7.45
C SER A 67 -4.61 -10.21 -6.72
N ILE A 68 -5.35 -10.06 -5.61
CA ILE A 68 -5.33 -8.82 -4.82
C ILE A 68 -3.94 -8.54 -4.26
N ARG A 69 -3.23 -9.58 -3.83
CA ARG A 69 -1.85 -9.45 -3.34
C ARG A 69 -0.91 -8.95 -4.43
N ASP A 70 -0.98 -9.53 -5.61
CA ASP A 70 -0.13 -9.12 -6.74
C ASP A 70 -0.45 -7.68 -7.18
N ASP A 71 -1.73 -7.33 -7.29
CA ASP A 71 -2.21 -5.99 -7.62
C ASP A 71 -1.78 -4.96 -6.56
N SER A 72 -1.92 -5.30 -5.29
CA SER A 72 -1.52 -4.46 -4.15
C SER A 72 -0.03 -4.25 -4.07
N SER A 73 0.76 -5.32 -4.24
CA SER A 73 2.22 -5.24 -4.23
C SER A 73 2.72 -4.39 -5.40
N SER A 74 2.13 -4.55 -6.59
CA SER A 74 2.45 -3.75 -7.77
C SER A 74 2.14 -2.27 -7.55
N LEU A 75 0.94 -1.96 -7.04
CA LEU A 75 0.50 -0.60 -6.73
C LEU A 75 1.40 0.09 -5.70
N LEU A 76 1.75 -0.59 -4.61
CA LEU A 76 2.60 -0.03 -3.57
C LEU A 76 4.06 0.12 -4.02
N SER A 77 4.54 -0.80 -4.86
CA SER A 77 5.88 -0.70 -5.44
C SER A 77 5.97 0.47 -6.42
N ASP A 78 4.99 0.63 -7.32
CA ASP A 78 4.92 1.77 -8.25
C ASP A 78 4.87 3.11 -7.50
N LEU A 79 4.09 3.18 -6.41
CA LEU A 79 4.07 4.35 -5.52
C LEU A 79 5.45 4.65 -4.93
N LEU A 80 6.12 3.63 -4.39
CA LEU A 80 7.42 3.79 -3.75
C LEU A 80 8.51 4.17 -4.77
N GLU A 81 8.50 3.57 -5.96
CA GLU A 81 9.41 3.91 -7.07
C GLU A 81 9.21 5.35 -7.53
N ARG A 82 7.95 5.80 -7.66
CA ARG A 82 7.64 7.20 -7.96
C ARG A 82 8.18 8.14 -6.88
N LEU A 83 8.02 7.79 -5.60
CA LEU A 83 8.54 8.59 -4.49
C LEU A 83 10.07 8.60 -4.39
N ASP A 84 10.74 7.53 -4.83
CA ASP A 84 12.21 7.43 -4.75
C ASP A 84 12.91 8.16 -5.91
N LYS A 85 12.32 8.17 -7.12
CA LYS A 85 12.80 8.96 -8.28
C LYS A 85 12.98 10.44 -7.96
N ASP A 86 12.12 11.02 -7.12
CA ASP A 86 12.21 12.42 -6.72
C ASP A 86 13.25 12.69 -5.61
N ARG A 87 13.72 11.64 -4.91
CA ARG A 87 14.65 11.74 -3.79
C ARG A 87 16.11 11.73 -4.23
N GLU A 88 16.44 11.02 -5.32
CA GLU A 88 17.81 10.97 -5.89
C GLU A 88 18.31 12.36 -6.34
N ILE A 89 17.40 13.29 -6.65
CA ILE A 89 17.74 14.67 -7.07
C ILE A 89 18.08 15.59 -5.86
N GLY A 90 18.01 15.08 -4.62
CA GLY A 90 18.14 15.84 -3.37
C GLY A 90 19.46 15.67 -2.59
N VAL A 91 20.40 14.84 -3.06
CA VAL A 91 21.55 14.36 -2.26
C VAL A 91 22.69 15.38 -2.09
N ARG A 92 22.42 16.69 -2.12
CA ARG A 92 23.43 17.71 -1.78
C ARG A 92 23.03 18.49 -0.52
N SER A 93 23.45 17.93 0.62
CA SER A 93 23.86 18.63 1.85
C SER A 93 22.93 19.75 2.35
N THR A 94 21.82 19.40 3.01
CA THR A 94 21.21 20.18 4.11
C THR A 94 20.32 19.26 4.94
N SER A 95 20.08 19.59 6.22
CA SER A 95 19.25 18.86 7.19
C SER A 95 18.08 18.06 6.59
N THR A 96 17.95 16.79 6.98
CA THR A 96 17.07 15.76 6.39
C THR A 96 15.63 16.25 6.12
N THR A 97 15.03 17.00 7.05
CA THR A 97 13.66 17.52 6.94
C THR A 97 13.50 18.58 5.83
N GLN A 98 14.51 19.42 5.59
CA GLN A 98 14.45 20.46 4.56
C GLN A 98 14.62 19.87 3.15
N CYS A 99 15.45 18.83 3.01
CA CYS A 99 15.56 18.07 1.76
C CYS A 99 14.26 17.34 1.42
N VAL A 100 13.58 16.75 2.40
CA VAL A 100 12.29 16.06 2.16
C VAL A 100 11.20 17.05 1.74
N LYS A 101 11.10 18.23 2.36
CA LYS A 101 10.18 19.29 1.90
C LYS A 101 10.49 19.76 0.48
N LYS A 102 11.77 19.84 0.09
CA LYS A 102 12.17 20.18 -1.30
C LYS A 102 11.84 19.05 -2.27
N ALA A 103 12.01 17.79 -1.88
CA ALA A 103 11.61 16.63 -2.66
C ALA A 103 10.09 16.63 -2.91
N TRP A 104 9.27 16.85 -1.87
CA TRP A 104 7.82 17.00 -2.03
C TRP A 104 7.40 18.20 -2.88
N LYS A 105 8.17 19.30 -2.87
CA LYS A 105 7.94 20.44 -3.78
C LYS A 105 8.30 20.13 -5.23
N ARG A 106 9.22 19.18 -5.47
CA ARG A 106 9.62 18.71 -6.80
C ARG A 106 8.74 17.55 -7.29
N PHE A 107 8.20 16.78 -6.35
CA PHE A 107 7.28 15.68 -6.56
C PHE A 107 6.00 16.20 -7.24
N ASN A 108 5.99 16.09 -8.56
CA ASN A 108 4.98 16.68 -9.43
C ASN A 108 3.93 15.64 -9.81
N TRP A 109 3.19 15.13 -8.82
CA TRP A 109 1.97 14.39 -9.10
C TRP A 109 0.87 15.35 -9.54
N GLY A 110 0.30 15.09 -10.73
CA GLY A 110 -0.90 15.76 -11.16
C GLY A 110 -2.08 15.41 -10.25
N LEU A 111 -3.14 16.20 -10.31
CA LEU A 111 -4.42 15.85 -9.69
C LEU A 111 -4.92 14.49 -10.23
N ASP A 112 -4.64 14.21 -11.50
CA ASP A 112 -4.99 12.96 -12.19
C ASP A 112 -4.22 11.76 -11.62
N ASP A 113 -2.90 11.85 -11.43
CA ASP A 113 -2.10 10.78 -10.81
C ASP A 113 -2.58 10.45 -9.38
N VAL A 114 -2.90 11.49 -8.60
CA VAL A 114 -3.44 11.32 -7.24
C VAL A 114 -4.80 10.62 -7.29
N GLN A 115 -5.68 11.03 -8.21
CA GLN A 115 -7.01 10.45 -8.37
C GLN A 115 -6.95 9.00 -8.87
N ASP A 116 -6.07 8.69 -9.82
CA ASP A 116 -5.82 7.33 -10.31
C ASP A 116 -5.34 6.45 -9.16
N PHE A 117 -4.31 6.88 -8.43
CA PHE A 117 -3.79 6.11 -7.30
C PHE A 117 -4.87 5.88 -6.24
N ARG A 118 -5.63 6.92 -5.90
CA ARG A 118 -6.75 6.82 -4.94
C ARG A 118 -7.85 5.90 -5.42
N SER A 119 -8.16 5.89 -6.70
CA SER A 119 -9.14 4.98 -7.28
C SER A 119 -8.67 3.53 -7.19
N ARG A 120 -7.41 3.27 -7.56
CA ARG A 120 -6.83 1.93 -7.50
C ARG A 120 -6.69 1.40 -6.08
N ILE A 121 -6.26 2.22 -5.11
CA ILE A 121 -6.18 1.80 -3.71
C ILE A 121 -7.58 1.58 -3.12
N SER A 122 -8.57 2.40 -3.48
CA SER A 122 -9.96 2.22 -3.05
C SER A 122 -10.59 0.93 -3.59
N LEU A 123 -10.29 0.57 -4.85
CA LEU A 123 -10.71 -0.71 -5.42
C LEU A 123 -10.08 -1.89 -4.68
N ASN A 124 -8.77 -1.84 -4.41
CA ASN A 124 -8.11 -2.88 -3.62
C ASN A 124 -8.66 -2.96 -2.20
N LEU A 125 -8.94 -1.82 -1.55
CA LEU A 125 -9.59 -1.77 -0.24
C LEU A 125 -10.97 -2.45 -0.26
N ALA A 126 -11.80 -2.18 -1.26
CA ALA A 126 -13.12 -2.79 -1.38
C ALA A 126 -13.03 -4.31 -1.56
N LEU A 127 -12.08 -4.78 -2.37
CA LEU A 127 -11.81 -6.20 -2.58
C LEU A 127 -11.31 -6.88 -1.29
N LEU A 128 -10.36 -6.27 -0.59
CA LEU A 128 -9.84 -6.77 0.68
C LEU A 128 -10.94 -6.85 1.75
N ASN A 129 -11.76 -5.80 1.92
CA ASN A 129 -12.92 -5.83 2.84
C ASN A 129 -13.90 -6.96 2.50
N THR A 130 -14.12 -7.22 1.20
CA THR A 130 -15.01 -8.28 0.77
C THR A 130 -14.49 -9.65 1.20
N ILE A 131 -13.19 -9.90 1.04
CA ILE A 131 -12.58 -11.17 1.44
C ILE A 131 -12.49 -11.28 2.96
N GLU A 132 -12.10 -10.22 3.67
CA GLU A 132 -12.12 -10.17 5.12
C GLU A 132 -13.49 -10.55 5.67
N GLY A 133 -14.57 -10.00 5.11
CA GLY A 133 -15.94 -10.36 5.47
C GLY A 133 -16.33 -11.80 5.13
N GLN A 134 -15.72 -12.41 4.11
CA GLN A 134 -15.90 -13.84 3.82
C GLN A 134 -15.13 -14.73 4.80
N LEU A 135 -13.92 -14.31 5.20
CA LEU A 135 -13.07 -15.03 6.15
C LEU A 135 -13.62 -14.96 7.57
N SER A 136 -14.16 -13.81 7.98
CA SER A 136 -14.75 -13.60 9.31
C SER A 136 -16.09 -14.33 9.52
N ARG A 137 -16.71 -14.86 8.46
CA ARG A 137 -17.97 -15.61 8.55
C ARG A 137 -17.79 -17.10 8.88
N TYR A 138 -16.55 -17.57 8.92
CA TYR A 138 -16.16 -18.91 9.39
C TYR A 138 -15.66 -18.84 10.83
#